data_AF-A0A257NTK1-F1
#
_entry.id   AF-A0A257NTK1-F1
#
_cell.length_a   1.000
_cell.length_b   1.000
_cell.length_c   1.000
_cell.angle_alpha   90.00
_cell.angle_beta   90.00
_cell.angle_gamma   90.00
#
_symmetry.space_group_name_H-M   'P 1'
#
loop_
_entity.id
_entity.type
_entity.pdbx_description
1 polymer ?
#
loop_
_entity_poly.entity_id
_entity_poly.type
_entity_poly.pdbx_seq_one_letter_code
_entity_poly.pdbx_strand_id
1 'polypeptide(L)'
;QIDVKTTSDGQGNINLMLGSGQSLVLNSKSTTLTVGNPPSGINIMLGSTDITSRVSGGTLGGMLQAQSQLVTPLRNQLGQAALVLADQVNKNQLAGVDLKGNPGTNLFTAASSFAPQTTAAVTNKGTGTLTGTYTDPSLLTGQTYVARYDGANWQVRTQPDNGAAPVTVASGGVLNLPGLSMNFSGTPQSGDVLNMLPTVGAAGKISVVQQSASGIAAAAAGQPANSRDNTQIQALFALSTTNMVGQTAVGANDGSSLNGTISSAVSQAGAFAAQIQLSAAAASATVQNLTAQQQSVSGVNLDEEAANLMKYQQNYQALAQSISSANILFQSLLSAFR
;
A
#
# COMPACT_ATOMS: atom_id res chain seq x y z
N GLN A 1 7.29 9.37 10.71
CA GLN A 1 6.96 9.07 12.12
C GLN A 1 6.45 7.64 12.18
N ILE A 2 6.89 6.87 13.18
CA ILE A 2 6.50 5.48 13.42
C ILE A 2 6.12 5.34 14.90
N ASP A 3 5.18 4.44 15.20
CA ASP A 3 4.77 4.18 16.58
C ASP A 3 5.90 3.52 17.38
N VAL A 4 6.27 4.15 18.51
CA VAL A 4 7.35 3.71 19.38
C VAL A 4 6.93 3.74 20.84
N LYS A 5 7.33 2.71 21.57
CA LYS A 5 7.19 2.61 23.01
C LYS A 5 8.55 2.84 23.66
N THR A 6 8.58 3.71 24.66
CA THR A 6 9.77 3.97 25.45
C THR A 6 9.70 3.20 26.77
N THR A 7 10.83 2.65 27.19
CA THR A 7 10.98 2.06 28.53
C THR A 7 12.28 2.53 29.15
N SER A 8 12.24 2.95 30.41
CA SER A 8 13.44 3.30 31.17
C SER A 8 13.99 2.04 31.83
N ASP A 9 15.30 1.84 31.77
CA ASP A 9 15.99 0.74 32.45
C ASP A 9 16.29 1.05 33.93
N GLY A 10 15.88 2.23 34.43
CA GLY A 10 16.15 2.69 35.79
C GLY A 10 17.61 3.12 36.03
N GLN A 11 18.46 3.07 35.01
CA GLN A 11 19.90 3.40 35.05
C GLN A 11 20.22 4.65 34.21
N GLY A 12 19.19 5.36 33.76
CA GLY A 12 19.32 6.58 32.96
C GLY A 12 19.29 6.35 31.46
N ASN A 13 19.15 5.09 30.98
CA ASN A 13 19.00 4.83 29.56
C ASN A 13 17.52 4.70 29.18
N ILE A 14 17.21 5.14 27.96
CA ILE A 14 15.89 4.97 27.35
C ILE A 14 16.02 3.90 26.27
N ASN A 15 15.27 2.81 26.45
CA ASN A 15 15.11 1.79 25.43
C ASN A 15 13.92 2.14 24.54
N LEU A 16 14.14 2.12 23.24
CA LEU A 16 13.13 2.39 22.23
C LEU A 16 12.73 1.08 21.57
N MET A 17 11.44 0.77 21.62
CA MET A 17 10.84 -0.37 20.94
C MET A 17 9.80 0.14 19.95
N LEU A 18 9.62 -0.55 18.83
CA LEU A 18 8.45 -0.36 17.98
C LEU A 18 7.19 -0.75 18.75
N GLY A 19 6.03 -0.20 18.36
CA GLY A 19 4.73 -0.64 18.89
C GLY A 19 4.50 -2.15 18.77
N SER A 20 5.19 -2.81 17.83
CA SER A 20 5.18 -4.27 17.64
C SER A 20 6.09 -5.07 18.59
N GLY A 21 6.91 -4.41 19.42
CA GLY A 21 7.80 -5.03 20.42
C GLY A 21 9.25 -5.24 19.99
N GLN A 22 9.60 -4.94 18.73
CA GLN A 22 10.99 -5.03 18.24
C GLN A 22 11.82 -3.85 18.76
N SER A 23 13.01 -4.10 19.31
CA SER A 23 13.88 -3.02 19.80
C SER A 23 14.56 -2.26 18.65
N LEU A 24 14.41 -0.93 18.67
CA LEU A 24 15.14 0.00 17.81
C LEU A 24 16.45 0.43 18.46
N VAL A 25 16.41 0.69 19.76
CA VAL A 25 17.56 1.08 20.58
C VAL A 25 17.50 0.31 21.89
N LEU A 26 18.57 -0.44 22.19
CA LEU A 26 18.76 -1.17 23.44
C LEU A 26 20.18 -0.95 23.94
N ASN A 27 20.34 -0.38 25.14
CA ASN A 27 21.62 -0.28 25.86
C ASN A 27 22.81 0.09 24.94
N SER A 28 22.67 1.21 24.22
CA SER A 28 23.64 1.78 23.25
C SER A 28 23.78 1.10 21.89
N LYS A 29 23.02 0.04 21.58
CA LYS A 29 22.94 -0.54 20.23
C LYS A 29 21.68 -0.08 19.51
N SER A 30 21.85 0.51 18.33
CA SER A 30 20.75 0.83 17.42
C SER A 30 20.64 -0.19 16.30
N THR A 31 19.42 -0.48 15.86
CA THR A 31 19.16 -1.32 14.68
C THR A 31 18.66 -0.43 13.54
N THR A 32 19.28 -0.56 12.37
CA THR A 32 18.92 0.24 11.20
C THR A 32 17.60 -0.23 10.59
N LEU A 33 16.73 0.74 10.30
CA LEU A 33 15.55 0.56 9.46
C LEU A 33 15.94 0.80 8.00
N THR A 34 15.59 -0.12 7.12
CA THR A 34 15.71 0.07 5.67
C THR A 34 14.33 -0.05 5.03
N VAL A 35 14.10 0.77 4.01
CA VAL A 35 12.83 0.80 3.28
C VAL A 35 13.12 0.43 1.84
N GLY A 36 12.41 -0.58 1.35
CA GLY A 36 12.34 -0.89 -0.07
C GLY A 36 10.97 -0.52 -0.62
N ASN A 37 10.91 -0.31 -1.94
CA ASN A 37 9.68 0.02 -2.65
C ASN A 37 9.54 -0.87 -3.91
N PRO A 38 9.48 -2.20 -3.76
CA PRO A 38 9.21 -3.08 -4.89
C PRO A 38 7.81 -2.81 -5.49
N PRO A 39 7.56 -3.26 -6.73
CA PRO A 39 6.23 -3.20 -7.35
C PRO A 39 5.08 -3.78 -6.50
N SER A 40 5.39 -4.73 -5.60
CA SER A 40 4.44 -5.34 -4.66
C SER A 40 4.03 -4.45 -3.48
N GLY A 41 4.68 -3.31 -3.29
CA GLY A 41 4.41 -2.39 -2.19
C GLY A 41 5.68 -2.00 -1.43
N ILE A 42 5.55 -1.09 -0.48
CA ILE A 42 6.65 -0.69 0.41
C ILE A 42 6.94 -1.85 1.35
N ASN A 43 8.22 -2.20 1.48
CA ASN A 43 8.70 -3.12 2.50
C ASN A 43 9.60 -2.38 3.49
N ILE A 44 9.50 -2.74 4.77
CA ILE A 44 10.28 -2.14 5.85
C ILE A 44 11.03 -3.28 6.54
N MET A 45 12.36 -3.22 6.52
CA MET A 45 13.21 -4.18 7.21
C MET A 45 13.86 -3.54 8.43
N LEU A 46 13.91 -4.30 9.52
CA LEU A 46 14.71 -4.00 10.70
C LEU A 46 15.87 -5.01 10.74
N GLY A 47 17.07 -4.55 10.39
CA GLY A 47 18.18 -5.45 10.09
C GLY A 47 17.80 -6.41 8.95
N SER A 48 17.76 -7.72 9.21
CA SER A 48 17.35 -8.75 8.25
C SER A 48 15.90 -9.21 8.37
N THR A 49 15.10 -8.60 9.25
CA THR A 49 13.71 -9.00 9.52
C THR A 49 12.74 -8.06 8.83
N ASP A 50 11.83 -8.58 8.01
CA ASP A 50 10.72 -7.80 7.47
C ASP A 50 9.68 -7.53 8.58
N ILE A 51 9.40 -6.25 8.82
CA ILE A 51 8.44 -5.78 9.83
C ILE A 51 7.26 -5.04 9.21
N THR A 52 7.11 -5.05 7.89
CA THR A 52 6.12 -4.25 7.14
C THR A 52 4.69 -4.38 7.70
N SER A 53 4.24 -5.62 7.92
CA SER A 53 2.90 -5.91 8.46
C SER A 53 2.72 -5.52 9.93
N ARG A 54 3.82 -5.22 10.62
CA ARG A 54 3.87 -4.90 12.05
C ARG A 54 4.08 -3.41 12.29
N VAL A 55 4.28 -2.62 11.24
CA VAL A 55 4.37 -1.17 11.34
C VAL A 55 2.96 -0.60 11.34
N SER A 56 2.52 -0.20 12.53
CA SER A 56 1.27 0.54 12.75
C SER A 56 1.58 1.97 13.21
N GLY A 57 0.61 2.87 13.01
CA GLY A 57 0.67 4.23 13.54
C GLY A 57 1.69 5.15 12.86
N GLY A 58 1.59 6.44 13.19
CA GLY A 58 2.37 7.51 12.58
C GLY A 58 2.17 7.64 11.06
N THR A 59 2.98 8.49 10.44
CA THR A 59 2.91 8.72 8.99
C THR A 59 3.31 7.48 8.18
N LEU A 60 4.19 6.63 8.71
CA LEU A 60 4.66 5.43 8.00
C LEU A 60 3.57 4.34 7.95
N GLY A 61 2.91 4.07 9.07
CA GLY A 61 1.74 3.18 9.09
C GLY A 61 0.60 3.70 8.22
N GLY A 62 0.37 5.02 8.22
CA GLY A 62 -0.61 5.65 7.33
C GLY A 62 -0.29 5.49 5.84
N MET A 63 0.99 5.62 5.45
CA MET A 63 1.42 5.36 4.06
C MET A 63 1.24 3.89 3.66
N LEU A 64 1.59 2.95 4.55
CA LEU A 64 1.37 1.52 4.31
C LEU A 64 -0.12 1.18 4.17
N GLN A 65 -0.96 1.78 5.01
CA GLN A 65 -2.41 1.63 4.94
C GLN A 65 -2.96 2.18 3.62
N ALA A 66 -2.59 3.41 3.25
CA ALA A 66 -3.02 4.01 1.99
C ALA A 66 -2.54 3.18 0.78
N GLN A 67 -1.31 2.67 0.82
CA GLN A 67 -0.80 1.85 -0.27
C GLN A 67 -1.56 0.53 -0.42
N SER A 68 -1.80 -0.19 0.70
CA SER A 68 -2.41 -1.52 0.69
C SER A 68 -3.93 -1.48 0.51
N GLN A 69 -4.62 -0.51 1.11
CA GLN A 69 -6.09 -0.43 1.10
C GLN A 69 -6.65 0.43 -0.03
N LEU A 70 -5.85 1.33 -0.62
CA LEU A 70 -6.30 2.24 -1.67
C LEU A 70 -5.49 2.09 -2.95
N VAL A 71 -4.18 2.39 -2.91
CA VAL A 71 -3.37 2.51 -4.14
C VAL A 71 -3.28 1.19 -4.90
N THR A 72 -3.04 0.08 -4.21
CA THR A 72 -2.87 -1.23 -4.84
C THR A 72 -4.18 -1.73 -5.46
N PRO A 73 -5.33 -1.75 -4.75
CA PRO A 73 -6.62 -2.07 -5.35
C PRO A 73 -6.97 -1.20 -6.58
N LEU A 74 -6.77 0.12 -6.49
CA LEU A 74 -7.05 1.02 -7.62
C LEU A 74 -6.17 0.73 -8.84
N ARG A 75 -4.86 0.51 -8.62
CA ARG A 75 -3.94 0.13 -9.69
C ARG A 75 -4.33 -1.20 -10.33
N ASN A 76 -4.80 -2.16 -9.53
CA ASN A 76 -5.29 -3.43 -10.03
C ASN A 76 -6.54 -3.26 -10.91
N GLN A 77 -7.54 -2.53 -10.43
CA GLN A 77 -8.78 -2.28 -11.17
C GLN A 77 -8.52 -1.53 -12.47
N LEU A 78 -7.70 -0.47 -12.42
CA LEU A 78 -7.36 0.31 -13.61
C LEU A 78 -6.55 -0.51 -14.61
N GLY A 79 -5.58 -1.28 -14.13
CA GLY A 79 -4.78 -2.16 -14.99
C GLY A 79 -5.61 -3.26 -15.63
N GLN A 80 -6.55 -3.84 -14.89
CA GLN A 80 -7.48 -4.85 -15.39
C GLN A 80 -8.37 -4.26 -16.49
N ALA A 81 -9.02 -3.13 -16.24
CA ALA A 81 -9.86 -2.44 -17.22
C ALA A 81 -9.06 -2.08 -18.48
N ALA A 82 -7.82 -1.61 -18.33
CA ALA A 82 -6.97 -1.25 -19.45
C ALA A 82 -6.59 -2.49 -20.30
N LEU A 83 -6.24 -3.61 -19.68
CA LEU A 83 -5.94 -4.86 -20.39
C LEU A 83 -7.16 -5.38 -21.14
N VAL A 84 -8.34 -5.37 -20.51
CA VAL A 84 -9.61 -5.80 -21.14
C VAL A 84 -9.98 -4.89 -22.31
N LEU A 85 -9.85 -3.57 -22.14
CA LEU A 85 -10.10 -2.60 -23.21
C LEU A 85 -9.17 -2.86 -24.41
N ALA A 86 -7.85 -2.95 -24.16
CA ALA A 86 -6.87 -3.15 -25.22
C ALA A 86 -7.12 -4.47 -25.96
N ASP A 87 -7.34 -5.55 -25.22
CA ASP A 87 -7.60 -6.88 -25.78
C ASP A 87 -8.89 -6.91 -26.59
N GLN A 88 -9.98 -6.38 -26.06
CA GLN A 88 -11.26 -6.45 -26.77
C GLN A 88 -11.31 -5.57 -28.01
N VAL A 89 -10.73 -4.36 -27.94
CA VAL A 89 -10.63 -3.50 -29.12
C VAL A 89 -9.74 -4.16 -30.18
N ASN A 90 -8.65 -4.81 -29.78
CA ASN A 90 -7.80 -5.58 -30.69
C ASN A 90 -8.55 -6.76 -31.31
N LYS A 91 -9.27 -7.56 -30.52
CA LYS A 91 -10.12 -8.65 -31.02
C LYS A 91 -11.13 -8.15 -32.05
N ASN A 92 -11.76 -6.99 -31.80
CA ASN A 92 -12.66 -6.37 -32.76
C ASN A 92 -11.94 -5.92 -34.04
N GLN A 93 -10.75 -5.33 -33.94
CA GLN A 93 -9.97 -4.93 -35.12
C GLN A 93 -9.56 -6.15 -35.96
N LEU A 94 -9.02 -7.19 -35.32
CA LEU A 94 -8.57 -8.41 -35.98
C LEU A 94 -9.70 -9.19 -36.67
N ALA A 95 -10.95 -9.03 -36.21
CA ALA A 95 -12.13 -9.63 -36.83
C ALA A 95 -12.65 -8.87 -38.07
N GLY A 96 -12.09 -7.69 -38.37
CA GLY A 96 -12.50 -6.84 -39.48
C GLY A 96 -11.49 -6.74 -40.61
N VAL A 97 -11.80 -5.86 -41.57
CA VAL A 97 -10.86 -5.41 -42.61
C VAL A 97 -10.73 -3.90 -42.65
N ASP A 98 -9.53 -3.44 -43.00
CA ASP A 98 -9.16 -2.04 -43.14
C ASP A 98 -9.74 -1.38 -44.41
N LEU A 99 -9.45 -0.10 -44.64
CA LEU A 99 -9.95 0.63 -45.81
C LEU A 99 -9.53 -0.01 -47.15
N LYS A 100 -8.41 -0.74 -47.16
CA LYS A 100 -7.86 -1.41 -48.34
C LYS A 100 -8.35 -2.86 -48.47
N GLY A 101 -9.21 -3.33 -47.57
CA GLY A 101 -9.71 -4.71 -47.54
C GLY A 101 -8.71 -5.71 -46.97
N ASN A 102 -7.62 -5.26 -46.33
CA ASN A 102 -6.69 -6.16 -45.65
C ASN A 102 -7.24 -6.54 -44.27
N PRO A 103 -6.91 -7.74 -43.74
CA PRO A 103 -7.22 -8.08 -42.36
C PRO A 103 -6.75 -7.00 -41.38
N GLY A 104 -7.59 -6.69 -40.40
CA GLY A 104 -7.27 -5.71 -39.38
C GLY A 104 -6.03 -6.09 -38.58
N THR A 105 -5.42 -5.08 -37.97
CA THR A 105 -4.26 -5.22 -37.09
C THR A 105 -4.60 -4.70 -35.70
N ASN A 106 -3.78 -5.01 -34.70
CA ASN A 106 -4.00 -4.50 -33.36
C ASN A 106 -4.02 -2.96 -33.35
N LEU A 107 -4.99 -2.35 -32.65
CA LEU A 107 -5.00 -0.91 -32.41
C LEU A 107 -4.12 -0.55 -31.21
N PHE A 108 -4.16 -1.36 -30.17
CA PHE A 108 -3.34 -1.22 -28.97
C PHE A 108 -2.25 -2.29 -28.92
N THR A 109 -1.22 -2.07 -28.13
CA THR A 109 -0.25 -3.12 -27.80
C THR A 109 -0.95 -4.39 -27.32
N ALA A 110 -0.54 -5.54 -27.86
CA ALA A 110 -1.19 -6.82 -27.57
C ALA A 110 -1.00 -7.21 -26.10
N ALA A 111 -2.04 -7.80 -25.50
CA ALA A 111 -1.98 -8.27 -24.11
C ALA A 111 -0.82 -9.26 -23.90
N SER A 112 -0.56 -10.13 -24.87
CA SER A 112 0.54 -11.11 -24.87
C SER A 112 1.95 -10.49 -24.89
N SER A 113 2.09 -9.24 -25.34
CA SER A 113 3.36 -8.51 -25.28
C SER A 113 3.65 -7.97 -23.87
N PHE A 114 2.71 -8.08 -22.94
CA PHE A 114 2.88 -7.71 -21.56
C PHE A 114 3.11 -8.95 -20.69
N ALA A 115 4.13 -8.87 -19.84
CA ALA A 115 4.29 -9.82 -18.75
C ALA A 115 3.60 -9.28 -17.48
N PRO A 116 2.80 -10.11 -16.79
CA PRO A 116 2.37 -9.87 -15.42
C PRO A 116 3.55 -9.44 -14.54
N GLN A 117 3.33 -8.47 -13.65
CA GLN A 117 4.38 -8.08 -12.72
C GLN A 117 4.54 -9.15 -11.64
N THR A 118 5.77 -9.57 -11.42
CA THR A 118 6.14 -10.48 -10.34
C THR A 118 7.30 -9.90 -9.56
N THR A 119 7.33 -10.14 -8.26
CA THR A 119 8.42 -9.73 -7.38
C THR A 119 8.78 -10.87 -6.45
N ALA A 120 10.07 -10.98 -6.11
CA ALA A 120 10.52 -11.85 -5.06
C ALA A 120 10.59 -11.07 -3.74
N ALA A 121 10.22 -11.70 -2.63
CA ALA A 121 10.44 -11.09 -1.33
C ALA A 121 11.94 -10.89 -1.08
N VAL A 122 12.29 -9.75 -0.47
CA VAL A 122 13.68 -9.37 -0.19
C VAL A 122 14.40 -10.34 0.77
N THR A 123 13.64 -11.16 1.49
CA THR A 123 14.13 -12.18 2.41
C THR A 123 14.39 -13.54 1.75
N ASN A 124 14.03 -13.69 0.47
CA ASN A 124 14.28 -14.93 -0.28
C ASN A 124 15.77 -15.22 -0.36
N LYS A 125 16.10 -16.51 -0.27
CA LYS A 125 17.48 -17.00 -0.37
C LYS A 125 17.70 -17.81 -1.64
N GLY A 126 16.65 -18.43 -2.19
CA GLY A 126 16.71 -19.10 -3.47
C GLY A 126 16.62 -18.14 -4.66
N THR A 127 16.82 -18.70 -5.84
CA THR A 127 16.75 -17.99 -7.14
C THR A 127 15.43 -18.28 -7.86
N GLY A 128 14.41 -18.74 -7.12
CA GLY A 128 13.09 -19.02 -7.68
C GLY A 128 12.51 -17.77 -8.34
N THR A 129 12.02 -17.93 -9.57
CA THR A 129 11.39 -16.85 -10.33
C THR A 129 10.04 -17.29 -10.86
N LEU A 130 9.23 -16.30 -11.23
CA LEU A 130 7.90 -16.50 -11.77
C LEU A 130 7.68 -15.52 -12.92
N THR A 131 7.33 -16.05 -14.08
CA THR A 131 7.03 -15.28 -15.30
C THR A 131 5.69 -15.75 -15.85
N GLY A 132 4.99 -14.93 -16.63
CA GLY A 132 3.73 -15.40 -17.21
C GLY A 132 3.25 -14.57 -18.39
N THR A 133 2.10 -14.98 -18.91
CA THR A 133 1.42 -14.36 -20.04
C THR A 133 -0.08 -14.32 -19.78
N TYR A 134 -0.75 -13.31 -20.32
CA TYR A 134 -2.21 -13.26 -20.31
C TYR A 134 -2.77 -14.19 -21.39
N THR A 135 -3.68 -15.08 -21.01
CA THR A 135 -4.40 -15.96 -21.93
C THR A 135 -5.72 -15.34 -22.36
N ASP A 136 -6.45 -14.75 -21.41
CA ASP A 136 -7.65 -13.94 -21.67
C ASP A 136 -7.84 -12.87 -20.58
N PRO A 137 -7.56 -11.60 -20.88
CA PRO A 137 -7.72 -10.50 -19.91
C PRO A 137 -9.12 -10.36 -19.32
N SER A 138 -10.17 -10.79 -20.03
CA SER A 138 -11.55 -10.68 -19.56
C SER A 138 -11.86 -11.55 -18.33
N LEU A 139 -11.10 -12.63 -18.14
CA LEU A 139 -11.22 -13.56 -17.01
C LEU A 139 -10.38 -13.15 -15.80
N LEU A 140 -9.56 -12.10 -15.92
CA LEU A 140 -8.75 -11.62 -14.82
C LEU A 140 -9.65 -11.23 -13.65
N THR A 141 -9.33 -11.68 -12.45
CA THR A 141 -10.15 -11.41 -11.26
C THR A 141 -9.83 -10.06 -10.59
N GLY A 142 -8.76 -9.38 -11.02
CA GLY A 142 -8.25 -8.17 -10.37
C GLY A 142 -7.53 -8.42 -9.04
N GLN A 143 -7.42 -9.69 -8.62
CA GLN A 143 -6.73 -10.09 -7.40
C GLN A 143 -5.22 -10.18 -7.60
N THR A 144 -4.48 -9.99 -6.52
CA THR A 144 -3.06 -10.33 -6.45
C THR A 144 -2.89 -11.72 -5.85
N TYR A 145 -1.72 -12.33 -6.02
CA TYR A 145 -1.44 -13.67 -5.52
C TYR A 145 -0.08 -13.72 -4.83
N VAL A 146 0.04 -14.61 -3.86
CA VAL A 146 1.30 -14.90 -3.16
C VAL A 146 1.58 -16.38 -3.29
N ALA A 147 2.75 -16.73 -3.80
CA ALA A 147 3.26 -18.08 -3.86
C ALA A 147 4.35 -18.25 -2.80
N ARG A 148 4.21 -19.24 -1.91
CA ARG A 148 5.22 -19.57 -0.91
C ARG A 148 5.76 -20.97 -1.16
N TYR A 149 7.09 -21.11 -1.22
CA TYR A 149 7.73 -22.41 -1.41
C TYR A 149 7.84 -23.15 -0.07
N ASP A 150 7.32 -24.37 0.00
CA ASP A 150 7.35 -25.19 1.23
C ASP A 150 8.61 -26.07 1.36
N GLY A 151 9.44 -26.13 0.31
CA GLY A 151 10.60 -27.01 0.22
C GLY A 151 10.45 -28.11 -0.84
N ALA A 152 9.24 -28.33 -1.34
CA ALA A 152 8.96 -29.21 -2.48
C ALA A 152 8.11 -28.50 -3.55
N ASN A 153 7.05 -27.81 -3.13
CA ASN A 153 6.05 -27.18 -4.00
C ASN A 153 5.81 -25.71 -3.65
N TRP A 154 5.27 -24.97 -4.60
CA TRP A 154 4.70 -23.64 -4.41
C TRP A 154 3.26 -23.75 -3.93
N GLN A 155 2.96 -23.08 -2.82
CA GLN A 155 1.61 -22.92 -2.28
C GLN A 155 1.11 -21.53 -2.64
N VAL A 156 0.14 -21.45 -3.54
CA VAL A 156 -0.35 -20.19 -4.10
C VAL A 156 -1.69 -19.82 -3.47
N ARG A 157 -1.81 -18.58 -2.98
CA ARG A 157 -3.06 -18.01 -2.45
C ARG A 157 -3.36 -16.66 -3.07
N THR A 158 -4.62 -16.27 -3.07
CA THR A 158 -5.03 -14.89 -3.38
C THR A 158 -4.60 -13.96 -2.26
N GLN A 159 -4.40 -12.69 -2.58
CA GLN A 159 -4.18 -11.60 -1.63
C GLN A 159 -5.19 -10.48 -1.94
N PRO A 160 -6.10 -10.14 -1.00
CA PRO A 160 -6.25 -10.75 0.33
C PRO A 160 -6.65 -12.24 0.27
N ASP A 161 -6.28 -12.98 1.32
CA ASP A 161 -6.62 -14.40 1.46
C ASP A 161 -8.14 -14.53 1.55
N ASN A 162 -8.70 -15.40 0.72
CA ASN A 162 -10.13 -15.68 0.67
C ASN A 162 -10.51 -16.92 1.49
N GLY A 163 -9.56 -17.54 2.20
CA GLY A 163 -9.76 -18.74 2.99
C GLY A 163 -9.85 -20.03 2.17
N ALA A 164 -9.69 -19.97 0.85
CA ALA A 164 -9.63 -21.15 0.00
C ALA A 164 -8.33 -21.92 0.23
N ALA A 165 -8.36 -23.23 -0.04
CA ALA A 165 -7.15 -24.05 -0.03
C ALA A 165 -6.13 -23.50 -1.05
N PRO A 166 -4.82 -23.49 -0.70
CA PRO A 166 -3.80 -23.03 -1.63
C PRO A 166 -3.76 -23.93 -2.86
N VAL A 167 -3.47 -23.34 -4.02
CA VAL A 167 -3.16 -24.10 -5.23
C VAL A 167 -1.72 -24.56 -5.14
N THR A 168 -1.51 -25.88 -5.11
CA THR A 168 -0.18 -26.48 -5.06
C THR A 168 0.39 -26.66 -6.47
N VAL A 169 1.61 -26.18 -6.70
CA VAL A 169 2.31 -26.27 -7.99
C VAL A 169 3.72 -26.77 -7.76
N ALA A 170 4.15 -27.76 -8.55
CA ALA A 170 5.52 -28.28 -8.45
C ALA A 170 6.57 -27.19 -8.74
N SER A 171 7.79 -27.37 -8.22
CA SER A 171 8.93 -26.54 -8.64
C SER A 171 9.15 -26.68 -10.15
N GLY A 172 9.33 -25.57 -10.85
CA GLY A 172 9.41 -25.57 -12.32
C GLY A 172 8.08 -25.78 -13.06
N GLY A 173 6.97 -25.88 -12.32
CA GLY A 173 5.65 -26.14 -12.88
C GLY A 173 4.94 -24.90 -13.42
N VAL A 174 3.85 -25.14 -14.14
CA VAL A 174 2.94 -24.11 -14.66
C VAL A 174 1.73 -23.97 -13.75
N LEU A 175 1.44 -22.74 -13.34
CA LEU A 175 0.24 -22.33 -12.65
C LEU A 175 -0.72 -21.69 -13.66
N ASN A 176 -1.91 -22.27 -13.79
CA ASN A 176 -3.00 -21.68 -14.58
C ASN A 176 -3.99 -21.00 -13.63
N LEU A 177 -4.24 -19.72 -13.88
CA LEU A 177 -5.23 -18.91 -13.19
C LEU A 177 -6.23 -18.37 -14.21
N PRO A 178 -7.41 -17.88 -13.78
CA PRO A 178 -8.34 -17.21 -14.69
C PRO A 178 -7.64 -16.09 -15.48
N GLY A 179 -7.57 -16.26 -16.80
CA GLY A 179 -6.97 -15.30 -17.73
C GLY A 179 -5.44 -15.24 -17.76
N LEU A 180 -4.75 -16.15 -17.05
CA LEU A 180 -3.29 -16.11 -16.87
C LEU A 180 -2.68 -17.51 -16.93
N SER A 181 -1.48 -17.59 -17.51
CA SER A 181 -0.59 -18.73 -17.34
C SER A 181 0.75 -18.24 -16.80
N MET A 182 1.20 -18.84 -15.70
CA MET A 182 2.41 -18.45 -14.98
C MET A 182 3.34 -19.66 -14.88
N ASN A 183 4.61 -19.47 -15.17
CA ASN A 183 5.64 -20.51 -15.12
C ASN A 183 6.64 -20.22 -14.00
N PHE A 184 6.76 -21.17 -13.07
CA PHE A 184 7.82 -21.14 -12.05
C PHE A 184 9.13 -21.63 -12.66
N SER A 185 10.24 -21.05 -12.24
CA SER A 185 11.58 -21.45 -12.69
C SER A 185 12.64 -21.14 -11.63
N GLY A 186 13.90 -21.47 -11.90
CA GLY A 186 15.02 -21.29 -10.97
C GLY A 186 15.05 -22.34 -9.85
N THR A 187 15.86 -22.07 -8.81
CA THR A 187 16.04 -22.99 -7.67
C THR A 187 15.57 -22.30 -6.38
N PRO A 188 14.29 -22.43 -6.01
CA PRO A 188 13.78 -21.86 -4.77
C PRO A 188 14.31 -22.59 -3.54
N GLN A 189 14.35 -21.89 -2.40
CA GLN A 189 14.61 -22.46 -1.08
C GLN A 189 13.36 -22.41 -0.22
N SER A 190 13.23 -23.35 0.72
CA SER A 190 12.06 -23.41 1.62
C SER A 190 11.88 -22.07 2.35
N GLY A 191 10.66 -21.55 2.32
CA GLY A 191 10.30 -20.26 2.88
C GLY A 191 10.34 -19.08 1.89
N ASP A 192 10.86 -19.27 0.68
CA ASP A 192 10.84 -18.23 -0.37
C ASP A 192 9.40 -17.83 -0.73
N VAL A 193 9.19 -16.55 -0.99
CA VAL A 193 7.91 -15.94 -1.33
C VAL A 193 8.02 -15.16 -2.64
N LEU A 194 7.12 -15.44 -3.57
CA LEU A 194 6.94 -14.68 -4.81
C LEU A 194 5.56 -14.03 -4.81
N ASN A 195 5.51 -12.73 -5.09
CA ASN A 195 4.28 -11.98 -5.26
C ASN A 195 3.96 -11.86 -6.75
N MET A 196 2.69 -12.05 -7.08
CA MET A 196 2.14 -11.84 -8.41
C MET A 196 1.15 -10.70 -8.37
N LEU A 197 1.37 -9.73 -9.24
CA LEU A 197 0.53 -8.55 -9.41
C LEU A 197 0.10 -8.49 -10.88
N PRO A 198 -0.91 -9.28 -11.27
CA PRO A 198 -1.20 -9.49 -12.68
C PRO A 198 -1.61 -8.22 -13.41
N THR A 199 -2.27 -7.27 -12.76
CA THR A 199 -2.81 -6.09 -13.44
C THR A 199 -2.08 -4.81 -13.08
N VAL A 200 -1.28 -4.78 -12.00
CA VAL A 200 -0.54 -3.57 -11.60
C VAL A 200 0.40 -3.10 -12.70
N GLY A 201 0.28 -1.82 -13.05
CA GLY A 201 1.16 -1.16 -14.02
C GLY A 201 0.81 -1.43 -15.48
N ALA A 202 -0.14 -2.32 -15.78
CA ALA A 202 -0.54 -2.61 -17.16
C ALA A 202 -1.09 -1.36 -17.89
N ALA A 203 -1.88 -0.54 -17.18
CA ALA A 203 -2.41 0.72 -17.73
C ALA A 203 -1.33 1.69 -18.22
N GLY A 204 -0.14 1.70 -17.60
CA GLY A 204 0.97 2.56 -18.01
C GLY A 204 1.80 2.01 -19.18
N LYS A 205 1.55 0.77 -19.61
CA LYS A 205 2.28 0.10 -20.71
C LYS A 205 1.45 -0.01 -22.00
N ILE A 206 0.15 0.26 -21.93
CA ILE A 206 -0.74 0.24 -23.09
C ILE A 206 -0.49 1.49 -23.94
N SER A 207 -0.30 1.27 -25.23
CA SER A 207 -0.05 2.31 -26.23
C SER A 207 -0.77 1.97 -27.53
N VAL A 208 -1.10 3.00 -28.31
CA VAL A 208 -1.65 2.81 -29.66
C VAL A 208 -0.52 2.38 -30.60
N VAL A 209 -0.73 1.27 -31.32
CA VAL A 209 0.25 0.75 -32.31
C VAL A 209 -0.20 1.03 -33.74
N GLN A 210 -1.50 1.02 -34.03
CA GLN A 210 -2.04 1.44 -35.32
C GLN A 210 -2.33 2.94 -35.31
N GLN A 211 -1.43 3.71 -35.90
CA GLN A 211 -1.54 5.17 -35.96
C GLN A 211 -2.14 5.68 -37.28
N SER A 212 -2.33 4.80 -38.27
CA SER A 212 -2.93 5.20 -39.56
C SER A 212 -4.46 5.09 -39.52
N ALA A 213 -5.14 6.14 -39.99
CA ALA A 213 -6.60 6.13 -40.09
C ALA A 213 -7.12 5.07 -41.08
N SER A 214 -6.37 4.80 -42.16
CA SER A 214 -6.73 3.78 -43.15
C SER A 214 -6.51 2.35 -42.68
N GLY A 215 -5.75 2.13 -41.60
CA GLY A 215 -5.51 0.83 -40.98
C GLY A 215 -6.55 0.43 -39.93
N ILE A 216 -7.58 1.27 -39.70
CA ILE A 216 -8.70 0.94 -38.82
C ILE A 216 -9.64 -0.03 -39.53
N ALA A 217 -9.84 -1.20 -38.94
CA ALA A 217 -10.74 -2.22 -39.44
C ALA A 217 -12.18 -1.90 -39.08
N ALA A 218 -12.87 -1.17 -39.96
CA ALA A 218 -14.24 -0.70 -39.78
C ALA A 218 -15.29 -1.67 -40.34
N ALA A 219 -14.93 -2.42 -41.39
CA ALA A 219 -15.81 -3.33 -42.11
C ALA A 219 -15.64 -4.78 -41.61
N ALA A 220 -16.66 -5.61 -41.80
CA ALA A 220 -16.59 -7.03 -41.46
C ALA A 220 -15.57 -7.79 -42.32
N ALA A 221 -15.10 -8.95 -41.83
CA ALA A 221 -14.20 -9.81 -42.58
C ALA A 221 -14.75 -10.15 -43.99
N GLY A 222 -13.86 -10.09 -44.99
CA GLY A 222 -14.19 -10.44 -46.39
C GLY A 222 -14.81 -9.31 -47.21
N GLN A 223 -15.01 -8.12 -46.64
CA GLN A 223 -15.45 -6.95 -47.40
C GLN A 223 -14.34 -6.43 -48.34
N PRO A 224 -14.68 -5.91 -49.54
CA PRO A 224 -13.69 -5.36 -50.47
C PRO A 224 -13.13 -4.03 -49.96
N ALA A 225 -12.03 -3.59 -50.59
CA ALA A 225 -11.47 -2.26 -50.38
C ALA A 225 -12.53 -1.16 -50.59
N ASN A 226 -12.48 -0.11 -49.77
CA ASN A 226 -13.42 1.01 -49.75
C ASN A 226 -14.89 0.62 -49.47
N SER A 227 -15.11 -0.55 -48.84
CA SER A 227 -16.44 -0.89 -48.33
C SER A 227 -16.94 0.19 -47.37
N ARG A 228 -18.25 0.46 -47.41
CA ARG A 228 -18.94 1.39 -46.50
C ARG A 228 -19.56 0.67 -45.30
N ASP A 229 -19.25 -0.61 -45.14
CA ASP A 229 -19.67 -1.40 -44.00
C ASP A 229 -19.02 -0.87 -42.71
N ASN A 230 -19.85 -0.68 -41.68
CA ASN A 230 -19.45 -0.16 -40.38
C ASN A 230 -19.73 -1.17 -39.24
N THR A 231 -19.92 -2.45 -39.58
CA THR A 231 -20.23 -3.53 -38.61
C THR A 231 -19.23 -3.56 -37.45
N GLN A 232 -17.92 -3.44 -37.70
CA GLN A 232 -16.92 -3.46 -36.62
C GLN A 232 -16.94 -2.19 -35.78
N ILE A 233 -17.36 -1.05 -36.34
CA ILE A 233 -17.55 0.19 -35.58
C ILE A 233 -18.76 0.08 -34.66
N GLN A 234 -19.86 -0.52 -35.12
CA GLN A 234 -21.03 -0.80 -34.28
C GLN A 234 -20.68 -1.77 -33.15
N ALA A 235 -19.88 -2.81 -33.45
CA ALA A 235 -19.38 -3.73 -32.44
C ALA A 235 -18.50 -3.02 -31.40
N LEU A 236 -17.58 -2.11 -31.79
CA LEU A 236 -16.83 -1.28 -30.83
C LEU A 236 -17.74 -0.45 -29.93
N PHE A 237 -18.80 0.14 -30.49
CA PHE A 237 -19.76 0.90 -29.70
C PHE A 237 -20.47 0.02 -28.67
N ALA A 238 -20.86 -1.20 -29.04
CA ALA A 238 -21.48 -2.18 -28.13
C ALA A 238 -20.53 -2.62 -26.99
N LEU A 239 -19.21 -2.61 -27.19
CA LEU A 239 -18.25 -2.93 -26.12
C LEU A 239 -18.35 -1.96 -24.93
N SER A 240 -18.77 -0.71 -25.17
CA SER A 240 -18.85 0.30 -24.10
C SER A 240 -19.86 -0.07 -22.99
N THR A 241 -20.89 -0.84 -23.33
CA THR A 241 -21.96 -1.26 -22.41
C THR A 241 -21.88 -2.73 -22.03
N THR A 242 -21.02 -3.51 -22.67
CA THR A 242 -20.87 -4.94 -22.40
C THR A 242 -20.12 -5.18 -21.08
N ASN A 243 -20.52 -6.21 -20.34
CA ASN A 243 -19.92 -6.60 -19.07
C ASN A 243 -18.70 -7.51 -19.29
N MET A 244 -17.53 -6.91 -19.43
CA MET A 244 -16.34 -7.60 -19.94
C MET A 244 -15.25 -7.87 -18.90
N VAL A 245 -15.26 -7.13 -17.80
CA VAL A 245 -14.18 -7.13 -16.81
C VAL A 245 -14.50 -8.13 -15.71
N GLY A 246 -13.65 -9.15 -15.54
CA GLY A 246 -13.80 -10.15 -14.48
C GLY A 246 -14.92 -11.14 -14.72
N GLN A 247 -15.06 -11.62 -15.96
CA GLN A 247 -16.03 -12.64 -16.33
C GLN A 247 -15.68 -14.00 -15.69
N THR A 248 -16.70 -14.82 -15.40
CA THR A 248 -16.47 -16.17 -14.85
C THR A 248 -16.00 -17.17 -15.91
N ALA A 249 -16.38 -16.95 -17.16
CA ALA A 249 -15.98 -17.74 -18.32
C ALA A 249 -15.95 -16.89 -19.60
N VAL A 250 -15.27 -17.38 -20.63
CA VAL A 250 -15.10 -16.64 -21.89
C VAL A 250 -16.47 -16.42 -22.52
N GLY A 251 -16.86 -15.15 -22.68
CA GLY A 251 -18.14 -14.76 -23.27
C GLY A 251 -19.35 -14.88 -22.34
N ALA A 252 -19.15 -15.08 -21.03
CA ALA A 252 -20.24 -15.14 -20.07
C ALA A 252 -20.97 -13.80 -19.90
N ASN A 253 -20.29 -12.68 -20.17
CA ASN A 253 -20.83 -11.31 -20.03
C ASN A 253 -21.43 -11.02 -18.65
N ASP A 254 -20.91 -11.66 -17.61
CA ASP A 254 -21.36 -11.57 -16.21
C ASP A 254 -20.43 -10.73 -15.33
N GLY A 255 -19.40 -10.13 -15.92
CA GLY A 255 -18.47 -9.23 -15.26
C GLY A 255 -19.04 -7.82 -15.07
N SER A 256 -18.13 -6.85 -14.93
CA SER A 256 -18.47 -5.42 -14.93
C SER A 256 -18.20 -4.78 -16.29
N SER A 257 -18.97 -3.76 -16.65
CA SER A 257 -18.64 -2.90 -17.79
C SER A 257 -17.38 -2.07 -17.48
N LEU A 258 -16.65 -1.64 -18.52
CA LEU A 258 -15.46 -0.80 -18.36
C LEU A 258 -15.77 0.49 -17.58
N ASN A 259 -16.91 1.12 -17.89
CA ASN A 259 -17.37 2.32 -17.17
C ASN A 259 -17.71 2.00 -15.71
N GLY A 260 -18.38 0.87 -15.45
CA GLY A 260 -18.72 0.42 -14.10
C GLY A 260 -17.48 0.17 -13.24
N THR A 261 -16.45 -0.49 -13.81
CA THR A 261 -15.18 -0.73 -13.11
C THR A 261 -14.49 0.59 -12.74
N ILE A 262 -14.36 1.54 -13.68
CA ILE A 262 -13.73 2.84 -13.42
C ILE A 262 -14.54 3.66 -12.40
N SER A 263 -15.87 3.69 -12.53
CA SER A 263 -16.74 4.40 -11.59
C SER A 263 -16.65 3.82 -10.18
N SER A 264 -16.57 2.49 -10.05
CA SER A 264 -16.37 1.83 -8.76
C SER A 264 -15.02 2.19 -8.13
N ALA A 265 -13.96 2.29 -8.94
CA ALA A 265 -12.64 2.68 -8.48
C ALA A 265 -12.63 4.11 -7.94
N VAL A 266 -13.24 5.05 -8.67
CA VAL A 266 -13.38 6.45 -8.23
C VAL A 266 -14.23 6.54 -6.96
N SER A 267 -15.34 5.80 -6.89
CA SER A 267 -16.21 5.76 -5.72
C SER A 267 -15.49 5.21 -4.49
N GLN A 268 -14.75 4.10 -4.63
CA GLN A 268 -13.95 3.53 -3.55
C GLN A 268 -12.87 4.50 -3.07
N ALA A 269 -12.22 5.22 -3.98
CA ALA A 269 -11.23 6.23 -3.62
C ALA A 269 -11.86 7.39 -2.82
N GLY A 270 -13.01 7.88 -3.27
CA GLY A 270 -13.76 8.91 -2.56
C GLY A 270 -14.22 8.46 -1.17
N ALA A 271 -14.76 7.25 -1.07
CA ALA A 271 -15.21 6.67 0.21
C ALA A 271 -14.04 6.48 1.19
N PHE A 272 -12.90 5.96 0.73
CA PHE A 272 -11.70 5.82 1.55
C PHE A 272 -11.19 7.20 2.02
N ALA A 273 -11.11 8.19 1.13
CA ALA A 273 -10.66 9.53 1.50
C ALA A 273 -11.56 10.18 2.55
N ALA A 274 -12.89 10.09 2.37
CA ALA A 274 -13.86 10.61 3.34
C ALA A 274 -13.72 9.91 4.71
N GLN A 275 -13.54 8.59 4.72
CA GLN A 275 -13.35 7.81 5.95
C GLN A 275 -12.06 8.21 6.68
N ILE A 276 -10.95 8.38 5.97
CA ILE A 276 -9.68 8.81 6.55
C ILE A 276 -9.77 10.25 7.06
N GLN A 277 -10.46 11.15 6.35
CA GLN A 277 -10.65 12.53 6.79
C GLN A 277 -11.44 12.61 8.09
N LEU A 278 -12.51 11.83 8.23
CA LEU A 278 -13.28 11.74 9.47
C LEU A 278 -12.43 11.18 10.62
N SER A 279 -11.67 10.11 10.35
CA SER A 279 -10.79 9.47 11.34
C SER A 279 -9.67 10.42 11.80
N ALA A 280 -9.11 11.19 10.88
CA ALA A 280 -8.09 12.20 11.16
C ALA A 280 -8.65 13.37 12.00
N ALA A 281 -9.86 13.83 11.71
CA ALA A 281 -10.52 14.88 12.49
C ALA A 281 -10.78 14.41 13.93
N ALA A 282 -11.29 13.18 14.11
CA ALA A 282 -11.49 12.57 15.42
C ALA A 282 -10.18 12.43 16.20
N ALA A 283 -9.14 11.87 15.57
CA ALA A 283 -7.83 11.71 16.20
C ALA A 283 -7.21 13.07 16.59
N SER A 284 -7.35 14.09 15.74
CA SER A 284 -6.89 15.46 16.04
C SER A 284 -7.60 16.04 17.26
N ALA A 285 -8.92 15.85 17.37
CA ALA A 285 -9.69 16.31 18.53
C ALA A 285 -9.23 15.61 19.83
N THR A 286 -8.97 14.30 19.78
CA THR A 286 -8.42 13.56 20.92
C THR A 286 -7.03 14.06 21.32
N VAL A 287 -6.14 14.29 20.36
CA VAL A 287 -4.80 14.84 20.63
C VAL A 287 -4.88 16.21 21.27
N GLN A 288 -5.77 17.09 20.80
CA GLN A 288 -5.99 18.40 21.40
C GLN A 288 -6.49 18.28 22.84
N ASN A 289 -7.46 17.40 23.12
CA ASN A 289 -7.97 17.19 24.47
C ASN A 289 -6.89 16.64 25.42
N LEU A 290 -6.13 15.63 24.98
CA LEU A 290 -5.04 15.05 25.78
C LEU A 290 -3.89 16.02 26.00
N THR A 291 -3.56 16.85 25.00
CA THR A 291 -2.53 17.89 25.14
C THR A 291 -2.97 18.94 26.16
N ALA A 292 -4.25 19.35 26.14
CA ALA A 292 -4.80 20.27 27.13
C ALA A 292 -4.77 19.67 28.56
N GLN A 293 -5.12 18.40 28.72
CA GLN A 293 -5.02 17.70 30.00
C GLN A 293 -3.57 17.59 30.47
N GLN A 294 -2.64 17.24 29.57
CA GLN A 294 -1.22 17.18 29.90
C GLN A 294 -0.70 18.56 30.33
N GLN A 295 -1.06 19.62 29.63
CA GLN A 295 -0.71 21.00 29.99
C GLN A 295 -1.33 21.43 31.32
N SER A 296 -2.51 20.90 31.71
CA SER A 296 -3.07 21.20 33.04
C SER A 296 -2.32 20.53 34.20
N VAL A 297 -1.63 19.41 33.94
CA VAL A 297 -0.88 18.65 34.97
C VAL A 297 0.61 19.03 34.98
N SER A 298 1.19 19.25 33.80
CA SER A 298 2.61 19.57 33.60
C SER A 298 2.87 21.06 33.36
N GLY A 299 1.82 21.87 33.28
CA GLY A 299 1.93 23.32 33.16
C GLY A 299 2.34 23.93 34.50
N VAL A 300 3.23 24.92 34.43
CA VAL A 300 3.60 25.78 35.55
C VAL A 300 2.34 26.56 35.94
N ASN A 301 1.69 26.19 37.03
CA ASN A 301 0.59 26.97 37.57
C ASN A 301 1.20 28.21 38.24
N LEU A 302 1.22 29.34 37.52
CA LEU A 302 1.82 30.59 37.99
C LEU A 302 1.27 31.03 39.35
N ASP A 303 0.06 30.65 39.72
CA ASP A 303 -0.53 30.95 41.02
C ASP A 303 0.05 30.06 42.14
N GLU A 304 0.33 28.78 41.87
CA GLU A 304 1.06 27.91 42.81
C GLU A 304 2.55 28.28 42.89
N GLU A 305 3.17 28.60 41.75
CA GLU A 305 4.54 29.10 41.71
C GLU A 305 4.64 30.42 42.50
N ALA A 306 3.70 31.34 42.32
CA ALA A 306 3.64 32.61 43.06
C ALA A 306 3.32 32.42 44.54
N ALA A 307 2.42 31.49 44.90
CA ALA A 307 2.15 31.15 46.29
C ALA A 307 3.37 30.52 46.96
N ASN A 308 4.08 29.63 46.27
CA ASN A 308 5.35 29.06 46.73
C ASN A 308 6.43 30.13 46.85
N LEU A 309 6.51 31.06 45.89
CA LEU A 309 7.46 32.17 45.90
C LEU A 309 7.16 33.12 47.07
N MET A 310 5.90 33.47 47.33
CA MET A 310 5.48 34.24 48.50
C MET A 310 5.79 33.52 49.81
N LYS A 311 5.57 32.19 49.86
CA LYS A 311 5.94 31.36 51.02
C LYS A 311 7.46 31.35 51.25
N TYR A 312 8.26 31.24 50.19
CA TYR A 312 9.72 31.34 50.29
C TYR A 312 10.17 32.74 50.72
N GLN A 313 9.53 33.80 50.23
CA GLN A 313 9.79 35.17 50.66
C GLN A 313 9.44 35.38 52.13
N GLN A 314 8.28 34.90 52.60
CA GLN A 314 7.88 34.96 54.01
C GLN A 314 8.81 34.16 54.90
N ASN A 315 9.21 32.95 54.49
CA ASN A 315 10.19 32.15 55.22
C ASN A 315 11.55 32.85 55.30
N TYR A 316 12.00 33.47 54.20
CA TYR A 316 13.26 34.22 54.17
C TYR A 316 13.21 35.45 55.09
N GLN A 317 12.09 36.19 55.08
CA GLN A 317 11.86 37.32 55.99
C GLN A 317 11.81 36.86 57.46
N ALA A 318 11.11 35.77 57.76
CA ALA A 318 11.05 35.20 59.11
C ALA A 318 12.42 34.73 59.61
N LEU A 319 13.21 34.08 58.73
CA LEU A 319 14.60 33.70 59.04
C LEU A 319 15.49 34.93 59.25
N ALA A 320 15.34 35.98 58.45
CA ALA A 320 16.05 37.24 58.64
C ALA A 320 15.67 37.92 59.97
N GLN A 321 14.40 37.90 60.35
CA GLN A 321 13.91 38.39 61.64
C GLN A 321 14.49 37.58 62.79
N SER A 322 14.53 36.24 62.67
CA SER A 322 15.13 35.34 63.65
C SER A 322 16.63 35.60 63.84
N ILE A 323 17.37 35.79 62.74
CA ILE A 323 18.80 36.16 62.77
C ILE A 323 18.97 37.53 63.43
N SER A 324 18.12 38.50 63.11
CA SER A 324 18.14 39.83 63.72
C SER A 324 17.87 39.78 65.23
N SER A 325 16.84 39.06 65.66
CA SER A 325 16.54 38.84 67.08
C SER A 325 17.67 38.09 67.79
N ALA A 326 18.27 37.08 67.17
CA ALA A 326 19.45 36.40 67.71
C ALA A 326 20.65 37.36 67.85
N ASN A 327 20.86 38.27 66.89
CA ASN A 327 21.92 39.27 66.94
C ASN A 327 21.66 40.32 68.04
N ILE A 328 20.40 40.74 68.23
CA ILE A 328 20.00 41.64 69.33
C ILE A 328 20.16 40.97 70.70
N LEU A 329 19.80 39.68 70.82
CA LEU A 329 20.02 38.90 72.04
C LEU A 329 21.51 38.70 72.31
N PHE A 330 22.30 38.39 71.28
CA PHE A 330 23.75 38.24 71.40
C PHE A 330 24.42 39.55 71.83
N GLN A 331 24.04 40.69 71.22
CA GLN A 331 24.55 42.00 71.62
C GLN A 331 24.06 42.42 73.02
N SER A 332 22.83 42.09 73.41
CA SER A 332 22.34 42.34 74.78
C SER A 332 23.10 41.52 75.82
N LEU A 333 23.38 40.24 75.54
CA LEU A 333 24.24 39.43 76.39
C LEU A 333 25.66 40.01 76.46
N LEU A 334 26.24 40.40 75.33
CA LEU A 334 27.57 41.01 75.28
C LEU A 334 27.62 42.35 76.03
N SER A 335 26.53 43.13 76.01
CA SER A 335 26.40 44.39 76.76
C SER A 335 26.16 44.19 78.25
N ALA A 336 25.54 43.08 78.66
CA ALA A 336 25.27 42.77 80.07
C ALA A 336 26.52 42.24 80.81
N PHE A 337 27.54 41.79 80.07
CA PHE A 337 28.82 41.32 80.61
C PHE A 337 29.96 42.36 80.49
N ARG A 338 29.66 43.61 80.15
CA ARG A 338 30.62 44.72 80.12
C ARG A 338 30.46 45.67 81.30
#